data_AF-A0A4V1NUG9-F1
#
_entry.id   AF-A0A4V1NUG9-F1
#
_cell.length_a   1.000
_cell.length_b   1.000
_cell.length_c   1.000
_cell.angle_alpha   90.00
_cell.angle_beta   90.00
_cell.angle_gamma   90.00
#
_symmetry.space_group_name_H-M   'P 1'
#
loop_
_entity.id
_entity.type
_entity.pdbx_description
1 polymer ?
#
loop_
_entity_poly.entity_id
_entity_poly.type
_entity_poly.pdbx_seq_one_letter_code
_entity_poly.pdbx_strand_id
1 'polypeptide(L)'
;MTRVVNKWKDFVDELLAFKWILFGVVIYIYGLSAKEHMYVASLQTKLLLNKWDLLHKFFGDIYLILYFILPVFLYRSISIMMSDFDYAVLIRLGSYRSWVYATLVRLMQSASISIIVWGAVSLVLSIGAPSFAGWSPFSRLNASLSETQILQKFINSPILALVLHLALLVFSVSCIHLVLAILYVKWKNKDIVVFVAVFIWVYGVVSFKLLSPHSLFNLCHYLILHSGVAQFSNIWGSFSVVIGWMILLIWIVNRLDLNVKGYNWKYTAFIVLVVLALWSGMRENVGQTVWDQFLFMFIGGSKQAFYFKSFLCYWVLYFGVIYLVQLHLQTELSEMGYYKLVRYQSISRWFWAWYHKIMLYIGLYLFALALLALFILSLKRFSFDFHVSIDRSVTLLDMFYHFLVNGYLQVSFYVLFVFLISWLSKETFYSFVGIAILSFFMFPGFNNWGIIPSGLNSMAYLLTNDSIYRISTVLFLWNVFAIVFLLYVFSKQDLDF
;
A
#
# COMPACT_ATOMS: atom_id res chain seq x y z
N MET A 1 -14.38 38.44 -20.44
CA MET A 1 -13.36 38.34 -21.51
C MET A 1 -11.98 38.83 -21.08
N THR A 2 -11.84 40.03 -20.49
CA THR A 2 -10.56 40.62 -20.04
C THR A 2 -9.72 39.74 -19.09
N ARG A 3 -10.34 39.05 -18.13
CA ARG A 3 -9.64 38.15 -17.17
C ARG A 3 -9.08 36.86 -17.80
N VAL A 4 -9.64 36.41 -18.93
CA VAL A 4 -9.18 35.22 -19.66
C VAL A 4 -8.03 35.58 -20.60
N VAL A 5 -8.10 36.76 -21.24
CA VAL A 5 -7.03 37.29 -22.09
C VAL A 5 -5.73 37.50 -21.30
N ASN A 6 -5.82 38.03 -20.07
CA ASN A 6 -4.64 38.19 -19.20
C ASN A 6 -3.99 36.84 -18.84
N LYS A 7 -4.78 35.81 -18.52
CA LYS A 7 -4.22 34.47 -18.23
C LYS A 7 -3.52 33.82 -19.41
N TRP A 8 -4.01 34.06 -20.63
CA TRP A 8 -3.38 33.54 -21.85
C TRP A 8 -2.05 34.24 -22.13
N LYS A 9 -1.99 35.56 -21.94
CA LYS A 9 -0.75 36.32 -22.06
C LYS A 9 0.30 35.84 -21.05
N ASP A 10 -0.08 35.72 -19.78
CA ASP A 10 0.81 35.22 -18.72
C ASP A 10 1.34 33.80 -19.03
N PHE A 11 0.51 32.95 -19.63
CA PHE A 11 0.91 31.60 -20.04
C PHE A 11 1.93 31.60 -21.18
N VAL A 12 1.73 32.47 -22.20
CA VAL A 12 2.66 32.61 -23.32
C VAL A 12 3.99 33.21 -22.88
N ASP A 13 3.95 34.23 -22.02
CA ASP A 13 5.15 34.86 -21.46
C ASP A 13 5.95 33.84 -20.61
N GLU A 14 5.27 33.01 -19.81
CA GLU A 14 5.90 31.91 -19.07
C GLU A 14 6.45 30.82 -20.00
N LEU A 15 5.80 30.50 -21.12
CA LEU A 15 6.28 29.51 -22.10
C LEU A 15 7.58 29.96 -22.78
N LEU A 16 7.75 31.27 -23.02
CA LEU A 16 8.95 31.86 -23.59
C LEU A 16 10.06 32.13 -22.55
N ALA A 17 9.83 31.80 -21.27
CA ALA A 17 10.83 31.98 -20.24
C ALA A 17 12.11 31.18 -20.55
N PHE A 18 13.27 31.80 -20.30
CA PHE A 18 14.59 31.24 -20.60
C PHE A 18 14.81 29.81 -20.08
N LYS A 19 14.23 29.48 -18.91
CA LYS A 19 14.28 28.13 -18.32
C LYS A 19 13.71 27.03 -19.23
N TRP A 20 12.64 27.32 -19.97
CA TRP A 20 12.01 26.36 -20.87
C TRP A 20 12.74 26.24 -22.20
N ILE A 21 13.37 27.32 -22.65
CA ILE A 21 14.31 27.28 -23.79
C ILE A 21 15.48 26.37 -23.45
N LEU A 22 16.11 26.53 -22.29
CA LEU A 22 17.20 25.67 -21.82
C LEU A 22 16.76 24.21 -21.71
N PHE A 23 15.57 23.95 -21.14
CA PHE A 23 14.97 22.61 -21.09
C PHE A 23 14.82 21.99 -22.49
N GLY A 24 14.32 22.76 -23.46
CA GLY A 24 14.19 22.33 -24.85
C GLY A 24 15.53 22.03 -25.52
N VAL A 25 16.57 22.85 -25.27
CA VAL A 25 17.93 22.64 -25.81
C VAL A 25 18.53 21.32 -25.32
N VAL A 26 18.41 21.00 -24.03
CA VAL A 26 18.92 19.74 -23.48
C VAL A 26 18.21 18.54 -24.10
N ILE A 27 16.88 18.59 -24.23
CA ILE A 27 16.09 17.55 -24.90
C ILE A 27 16.50 17.42 -26.37
N TYR A 28 16.76 18.53 -27.05
CA TYR A 28 17.18 18.52 -28.46
C TYR A 28 18.53 17.81 -28.65
N ILE A 29 19.53 18.15 -27.82
CA ILE A 29 20.86 17.52 -27.88
C ILE A 29 20.75 16.00 -27.62
N TYR A 30 20.03 15.60 -26.57
CA TYR A 30 19.80 14.18 -26.29
C TYR A 30 19.03 13.49 -27.43
N GLY A 31 18.00 14.16 -27.93
CA GLY A 31 17.14 13.65 -29.00
C GLY A 31 17.87 13.46 -30.33
N LEU A 32 18.89 14.27 -30.65
CA LEU A 32 19.74 14.03 -31.82
C LEU A 32 20.48 12.70 -31.73
N SER A 33 21.10 12.41 -30.58
CA SER A 33 21.79 11.13 -30.35
C SER A 33 20.80 9.96 -30.41
N ALA A 34 19.63 10.08 -29.74
CA ALA A 34 18.60 9.04 -29.78
C ALA A 34 18.03 8.80 -31.19
N LYS A 35 17.90 9.87 -32.00
CA LYS A 35 17.50 9.78 -33.41
C LYS A 35 18.51 8.96 -34.20
N GLU A 36 19.80 9.28 -34.09
CA GLU A 36 20.88 8.57 -34.78
C GLU A 36 20.89 7.07 -34.44
N HIS A 37 20.79 6.74 -33.15
CA HIS A 37 20.70 5.34 -32.70
C HIS A 37 19.53 4.59 -33.33
N MET A 38 18.37 5.24 -33.50
CA MET A 38 17.23 4.60 -34.15
C MET A 38 17.46 4.37 -35.64
N TYR A 39 18.05 5.33 -36.36
CA TYR A 39 18.39 5.12 -37.76
C TYR A 39 19.42 4.01 -37.96
N VAL A 40 20.43 3.91 -37.09
CA VAL A 40 21.40 2.80 -37.12
C VAL A 40 20.68 1.45 -36.91
N ALA A 41 19.79 1.34 -35.92
CA ALA A 41 19.01 0.12 -35.67
C ALA A 41 18.07 -0.24 -36.84
N SER A 42 17.47 0.76 -37.49
CA SER A 42 16.64 0.59 -38.69
C SER A 42 17.46 0.06 -39.88
N LEU A 43 18.67 0.59 -40.08
CA LEU A 43 19.58 0.13 -41.13
C LEU A 43 20.03 -1.32 -40.90
N GLN A 44 20.35 -1.68 -39.65
CA GLN A 44 20.72 -3.05 -39.29
C GLN A 44 19.57 -4.05 -39.50
N THR A 45 18.34 -3.65 -39.17
CA THR A 45 17.14 -4.50 -39.33
C THR A 45 16.55 -4.46 -40.74
N LYS A 46 17.02 -3.56 -41.62
CA LYS A 46 16.48 -3.30 -42.96
C LYS A 46 14.99 -2.96 -42.99
N LEU A 47 14.45 -2.46 -41.88
CA LEU A 47 13.04 -2.07 -41.75
C LEU A 47 12.91 -0.56 -41.62
N LEU A 48 11.92 0.01 -42.30
CA LEU A 48 11.65 1.45 -42.29
C LEU A 48 11.06 1.91 -40.94
N LEU A 49 11.59 3.02 -40.42
CA LEU A 49 11.01 3.78 -39.31
C LEU A 49 9.93 4.74 -39.79
N ASN A 50 9.12 5.24 -38.87
CA ASN A 50 8.15 6.31 -39.06
C ASN A 50 8.36 7.41 -38.01
N LYS A 51 7.79 8.60 -38.23
CA LYS A 51 7.70 9.70 -37.25
C LYS A 51 7.18 9.23 -35.88
N TRP A 52 6.20 8.32 -35.85
CA TRP A 52 5.69 7.77 -34.59
C TRP A 52 6.76 7.05 -33.79
N ASP A 53 7.69 6.35 -34.44
CA ASP A 53 8.73 5.61 -33.71
C ASP A 53 9.70 6.56 -33.02
N LEU A 54 10.06 7.65 -33.70
CA LEU A 54 10.89 8.71 -33.11
C LEU A 54 10.16 9.43 -31.97
N LEU A 55 8.88 9.77 -32.15
CA LEU A 55 8.08 10.41 -31.08
C LEU A 55 7.97 9.50 -29.85
N HIS A 56 7.64 8.22 -30.04
CA HIS A 56 7.58 7.25 -28.94
C HIS A 56 8.93 7.02 -28.29
N LYS A 57 10.03 7.05 -29.06
CA LYS A 57 11.38 7.00 -28.50
C LYS A 57 11.63 8.22 -27.62
N PHE A 58 11.36 9.43 -28.12
CA PHE A 58 11.64 10.65 -27.36
C PHE A 58 10.78 10.78 -26.11
N PHE A 59 9.51 10.41 -26.14
CA PHE A 59 8.65 10.46 -24.96
C PHE A 59 8.87 9.27 -24.02
N GLY A 60 9.16 8.08 -24.57
CA GLY A 60 9.21 6.83 -23.83
C GLY A 60 10.59 6.44 -23.30
N ASP A 61 11.67 7.13 -23.68
CA ASP A 61 13.02 6.73 -23.31
C ASP A 61 13.25 6.79 -21.79
N ILE A 62 13.64 5.64 -21.22
CA ILE A 62 13.80 5.47 -19.77
C ILE A 62 14.89 6.38 -19.21
N TYR A 63 15.99 6.57 -19.96
CA TYR A 63 17.11 7.38 -19.49
C TYR A 63 16.74 8.86 -19.49
N LEU A 64 16.10 9.36 -20.54
CA LEU A 64 15.64 10.74 -20.57
C LEU A 64 14.68 11.04 -19.41
N ILE A 65 13.75 10.13 -19.15
CA ILE A 65 12.77 10.31 -18.08
C ILE A 65 13.44 10.32 -16.70
N LEU A 66 14.26 9.32 -16.38
CA LEU A 66 14.84 9.17 -15.04
C LEU A 66 15.94 10.19 -14.73
N TYR A 67 16.80 10.50 -15.70
CA TYR A 67 17.98 11.34 -15.45
C TYR A 67 17.74 12.83 -15.69
N PHE A 68 16.71 13.20 -16.46
CA PHE A 68 16.43 14.61 -16.76
C PHE A 68 15.02 15.05 -16.38
N ILE A 69 13.99 14.40 -16.92
CA ILE A 69 12.59 14.84 -16.75
C ILE A 69 12.14 14.75 -15.29
N LEU A 70 12.40 13.61 -14.61
CA LEU A 70 12.01 13.40 -13.22
C LEU A 70 12.70 14.39 -12.27
N PRO A 71 14.03 14.61 -12.31
CA PRO A 71 14.69 15.68 -11.55
C PRO A 71 14.09 17.07 -11.77
N VAL A 72 13.80 17.44 -13.03
CA VAL A 72 13.20 18.74 -13.34
C VAL A 72 11.82 18.88 -12.69
N PHE A 73 10.99 17.85 -12.74
CA PHE A 73 9.68 17.86 -12.07
C PHE A 73 9.79 17.89 -10.55
N LEU A 74 10.73 17.14 -9.96
CA LEU A 74 10.99 17.16 -8.52
C LEU A 74 11.46 18.54 -8.05
N TYR A 75 12.42 19.14 -8.75
CA TYR A 75 12.89 20.50 -8.48
C TYR A 75 11.76 21.52 -8.59
N ARG A 76 10.95 21.42 -9.65
CA ARG A 76 9.82 22.35 -9.85
C ARG A 76 8.76 22.19 -8.77
N SER A 77 8.45 20.96 -8.38
CA SER A 77 7.56 20.64 -7.27
C SER A 77 8.03 21.31 -5.97
N ILE A 78 9.31 21.18 -5.62
CA ILE A 78 9.91 21.84 -4.44
C ILE A 78 9.82 23.36 -4.57
N SER A 79 10.25 23.92 -5.70
CA SER A 79 10.25 25.36 -5.94
C SER A 79 8.86 25.98 -5.73
N ILE A 80 7.80 25.33 -6.24
CA ILE A 80 6.41 25.79 -6.07
C ILE A 80 5.99 25.77 -4.59
N MET A 81 6.27 24.68 -3.87
CA MET A 81 5.92 24.59 -2.44
C MET A 81 6.66 25.64 -1.59
N MET A 82 7.90 25.94 -1.95
CA MET A 82 8.78 26.82 -1.19
C MET A 82 8.49 28.30 -1.43
N SER A 83 8.05 28.67 -2.63
CA SER A 83 7.63 30.04 -2.93
C SER A 83 6.25 30.37 -2.34
N ASP A 84 5.39 29.36 -2.14
CA ASP A 84 3.98 29.55 -1.77
C ASP A 84 3.68 29.34 -0.29
N PHE A 85 4.66 28.96 0.52
CA PHE A 85 4.49 28.80 1.96
C PHE A 85 4.89 30.06 2.71
N ASP A 86 4.20 31.15 2.41
CA ASP A 86 4.12 32.31 3.29
C ASP A 86 2.85 32.17 4.14
N TYR A 87 2.94 32.49 5.43
CA TYR A 87 1.79 32.52 6.33
C TYR A 87 0.67 33.40 5.76
N ALA A 88 1.01 34.48 5.05
CA ALA A 88 0.03 35.35 4.39
C ALA A 88 -0.79 34.63 3.30
N VAL A 89 -0.16 33.71 2.55
CA VAL A 89 -0.83 32.92 1.49
C VAL A 89 -1.71 31.84 2.11
N LEU A 90 -1.25 31.20 3.20
CA LEU A 90 -2.05 30.20 3.92
C LEU A 90 -3.30 30.83 4.56
N ILE A 91 -3.18 32.03 5.14
CA ILE A 91 -4.31 32.80 5.69
C ILE A 91 -5.33 33.13 4.59
N ARG A 92 -4.87 33.49 3.38
CA ARG A 92 -5.74 33.79 2.24
C ARG A 92 -6.46 32.55 1.68
N LEU A 93 -5.81 31.38 1.71
CA LEU A 93 -6.38 30.13 1.21
C LEU A 93 -7.28 29.43 2.23
N GLY A 94 -7.16 29.75 3.50
CA GLY A 94 -8.02 29.30 4.60
C GLY A 94 -7.80 27.86 5.07
N SER A 95 -7.07 27.02 4.31
CA SER A 95 -6.81 25.64 4.71
C SER A 95 -5.58 25.02 4.03
N TYR A 96 -4.95 24.03 4.67
CA TYR A 96 -3.83 23.27 4.10
C TYR A 96 -4.28 22.43 2.90
N ARG A 97 -5.51 21.89 2.92
CA ARG A 97 -6.09 21.21 1.74
C ARG A 97 -6.10 22.13 0.53
N SER A 98 -6.62 23.34 0.69
CA SER A 98 -6.70 24.34 -0.38
C SER A 98 -5.31 24.68 -0.93
N TRP A 99 -4.32 24.79 -0.03
CA TRP A 99 -2.92 25.01 -0.40
C TRP A 99 -2.31 23.85 -1.21
N VAL A 100 -2.56 22.59 -0.83
CA VAL A 100 -2.09 21.42 -1.59
C VAL A 100 -2.70 21.38 -3.00
N TYR A 101 -4.00 21.67 -3.14
CA TYR A 101 -4.61 21.72 -4.48
C TYR A 101 -4.11 22.90 -5.32
N ALA A 102 -3.88 24.06 -4.71
CA ALA A 102 -3.34 25.22 -5.41
C ALA A 102 -1.93 24.96 -5.95
N THR A 103 -1.07 24.33 -5.16
CA THR A 103 0.29 23.94 -5.58
C THR A 103 0.27 22.87 -6.67
N LEU A 104 -0.64 21.88 -6.57
CA LEU A 104 -0.84 20.88 -7.62
C LEU A 104 -1.28 21.51 -8.96
N VAL A 105 -2.21 22.46 -8.94
CA VAL A 105 -2.65 23.16 -10.17
C VAL A 105 -1.50 23.91 -10.83
N ARG A 106 -0.63 24.56 -10.04
CA ARG A 106 0.57 25.24 -10.57
C ARG A 106 1.58 24.25 -11.14
N LEU A 107 1.74 23.08 -10.51
CA LEU A 107 2.56 22.03 -11.09
C LEU A 107 1.99 21.55 -12.42
N MET A 108 0.67 21.36 -12.52
CA MET A 108 0.02 20.94 -13.77
C MET A 108 0.19 21.99 -14.89
N GLN A 109 0.15 23.28 -14.57
CA GLN A 109 0.47 24.35 -15.53
C GLN A 109 1.94 24.30 -15.97
N SER A 110 2.85 24.08 -15.03
CA SER A 110 4.27 23.94 -15.37
C SER A 110 4.53 22.68 -16.20
N ALA A 111 3.82 21.58 -15.91
CA ALA A 111 3.93 20.33 -16.63
C ALA A 111 3.37 20.43 -18.05
N SER A 112 2.24 21.13 -18.24
CA SER A 112 1.69 21.34 -19.58
C SER A 112 2.66 22.14 -20.47
N ILE A 113 3.29 23.20 -19.94
CA ILE A 113 4.33 23.95 -20.68
C ILE A 113 5.50 23.04 -21.04
N SER A 114 5.99 22.24 -20.08
CA SER A 114 7.11 21.31 -20.33
C SER A 114 6.79 20.29 -21.43
N ILE A 115 5.57 19.74 -21.44
CA ILE A 115 5.12 18.76 -22.43
C ILE A 115 4.97 19.41 -23.81
N ILE A 116 4.49 20.66 -23.88
CA ILE A 116 4.39 21.42 -25.14
C ILE A 116 5.79 21.65 -25.72
N VAL A 117 6.75 22.10 -24.91
CA VAL A 117 8.13 22.33 -25.34
C VAL A 117 8.78 21.02 -25.79
N TRP A 118 8.64 19.95 -25.00
CA TRP A 118 9.15 18.62 -25.35
C TRP A 118 8.53 18.09 -26.65
N GLY A 119 7.22 18.28 -26.83
CA GLY A 119 6.51 17.93 -28.05
C GLY A 119 7.00 18.72 -29.26
N ALA A 120 7.19 20.03 -29.12
CA ALA A 120 7.71 20.88 -30.19
C ALA A 120 9.12 20.44 -30.62
N VAL A 121 10.03 20.20 -29.66
CA VAL A 121 11.39 19.70 -29.93
C VAL A 121 11.34 18.33 -30.61
N SER A 122 10.49 17.43 -30.13
CA SER A 122 10.33 16.09 -30.71
C SER A 122 9.79 16.13 -32.15
N LEU A 123 8.89 17.07 -32.45
CA LEU A 123 8.39 17.30 -33.81
C LEU A 123 9.48 17.83 -34.73
N VAL A 124 10.31 18.77 -34.27
CA VAL A 124 11.48 19.27 -35.04
C VAL A 124 12.44 18.12 -35.34
N LEU A 125 12.74 17.27 -34.36
CA LEU A 125 13.61 16.11 -34.55
C LEU A 125 13.00 15.06 -35.49
N SER A 126 11.67 14.98 -35.59
CA SER A 126 10.98 14.09 -36.53
C SER A 126 11.02 14.55 -38.00
N ILE A 127 11.50 15.77 -38.27
CA ILE A 127 11.68 16.26 -39.64
C ILE A 127 12.67 15.33 -40.38
N GLY A 128 12.29 14.91 -41.59
CA GLY A 128 13.04 13.96 -42.41
C GLY A 128 12.66 12.48 -42.23
N ALA A 129 11.82 12.13 -41.26
CA ALA A 129 11.28 10.77 -41.14
C ALA A 129 10.02 10.59 -42.03
N PRO A 130 9.84 9.41 -42.66
CA PRO A 130 8.64 9.12 -43.45
C PRO A 130 7.41 9.05 -42.54
N SER A 131 6.23 9.36 -43.10
CA SER A 131 4.99 9.53 -42.34
C SER A 131 3.94 8.52 -42.78
N PHE A 132 3.56 7.61 -41.90
CA PHE A 132 2.43 6.69 -42.09
C PHE A 132 1.43 6.80 -40.93
N ALA A 133 0.14 6.56 -41.20
CA ALA A 133 -0.91 6.68 -40.19
C ALA A 133 -0.83 5.61 -39.08
N GLY A 134 -0.23 4.46 -39.36
CA GLY A 134 -0.11 3.34 -38.43
C GLY A 134 1.32 3.09 -37.93
N TRP A 135 1.46 2.05 -37.10
CA TRP A 135 2.77 1.53 -36.67
C TRP A 135 3.63 1.16 -37.88
N SER A 136 4.92 1.48 -37.81
CA SER A 136 5.90 1.16 -38.85
C SER A 136 6.19 -0.35 -38.93
N PRO A 137 6.78 -0.82 -40.03
CA PRO A 137 7.31 -2.18 -40.12
C PRO A 137 8.32 -2.50 -39.01
N PHE A 138 9.18 -1.54 -38.65
CA PHE A 138 10.15 -1.70 -37.56
C PHE A 138 9.49 -2.04 -36.21
N SER A 139 8.35 -1.41 -35.94
CA SER A 139 7.57 -1.63 -34.70
C SER A 139 6.80 -2.94 -34.67
N ARG A 140 6.65 -3.64 -35.81
CA ARG A 140 6.02 -4.97 -35.87
C ARG A 140 7.02 -6.13 -35.72
N LEU A 141 8.30 -5.83 -35.56
CA LEU A 141 9.32 -6.85 -35.45
C LEU A 141 9.20 -7.56 -34.09
N ASN A 142 9.05 -8.89 -34.14
CA ASN A 142 8.79 -9.75 -32.98
C ASN A 142 10.05 -10.06 -32.12
N ALA A 143 10.97 -9.09 -31.96
CA ALA A 143 12.12 -9.25 -31.07
C ALA A 143 11.95 -8.56 -29.70
N SER A 144 10.94 -7.70 -29.52
CA SER A 144 10.67 -6.95 -28.27
C SER A 144 11.89 -6.23 -27.68
N LEU A 145 12.63 -5.51 -28.53
CA LEU A 145 13.83 -4.78 -28.14
C LEU A 145 13.58 -3.27 -27.97
N SER A 146 12.57 -2.70 -28.63
CA SER A 146 12.27 -1.26 -28.59
C SER A 146 10.94 -0.93 -27.91
N GLU A 147 10.78 0.32 -27.43
CA GLU A 147 9.54 0.76 -26.76
C GLU A 147 8.31 0.58 -27.66
N THR A 148 8.47 0.87 -28.95
CA THR A 148 7.39 0.81 -29.95
C THR A 148 6.97 -0.63 -30.26
N GLN A 149 7.90 -1.58 -30.25
CA GLN A 149 7.61 -3.01 -30.44
C GLN A 149 6.80 -3.57 -29.28
N ILE A 150 7.04 -3.10 -28.05
CA ILE A 150 6.26 -3.49 -26.89
C ILE A 150 4.85 -2.91 -27.00
N LEU A 151 4.72 -1.60 -27.27
CA LEU A 151 3.42 -0.93 -27.31
C LEU A 151 2.53 -1.41 -28.46
N GLN A 152 3.11 -1.73 -29.63
CA GLN A 152 2.36 -2.18 -30.80
C GLN A 152 1.60 -3.49 -30.55
N LYS A 153 2.12 -4.38 -29.70
CA LYS A 153 1.46 -5.65 -29.36
C LYS A 153 0.15 -5.48 -28.61
N PHE A 154 -0.01 -4.37 -27.90
CA PHE A 154 -1.17 -4.11 -27.03
C PHE A 154 -2.07 -2.99 -27.56
N ILE A 155 -1.53 -2.04 -28.34
CA ILE A 155 -2.25 -0.86 -28.79
C ILE A 155 -2.18 -0.76 -30.31
N ASN A 156 -3.34 -0.76 -30.98
CA ASN A 156 -3.42 -0.69 -32.44
C ASN A 156 -3.08 0.69 -33.01
N SER A 157 -3.28 1.77 -32.24
CA SER A 157 -3.07 3.15 -32.67
C SER A 157 -1.85 3.79 -31.99
N PRO A 158 -0.85 4.31 -32.75
CA PRO A 158 0.32 4.97 -32.16
C PRO A 158 -0.04 6.28 -31.46
N ILE A 159 -1.09 6.98 -31.91
CA ILE A 159 -1.58 8.21 -31.28
C ILE A 159 -2.14 7.89 -29.89
N LEU A 160 -2.97 6.83 -29.80
CA LEU A 160 -3.55 6.40 -28.52
C LEU A 160 -2.46 6.02 -27.52
N ALA A 161 -1.41 5.32 -27.97
CA ALA A 161 -0.28 4.98 -27.11
C ALA A 161 0.44 6.22 -26.56
N LEU A 162 0.59 7.28 -27.38
CA LEU A 162 1.24 8.52 -26.95
C LEU A 162 0.37 9.26 -25.92
N VAL A 163 -0.93 9.37 -26.17
CA VAL A 163 -1.89 10.00 -25.23
C VAL A 163 -1.90 9.26 -23.90
N LEU A 164 -1.94 7.93 -23.91
CA LEU A 164 -1.88 7.12 -22.69
C LEU A 164 -0.55 7.29 -21.96
N HIS A 165 0.57 7.36 -22.69
CA HIS A 165 1.87 7.59 -22.09
C HIS A 165 1.93 8.94 -21.35
N LEU A 166 1.49 10.02 -22.00
CA LEU A 166 1.44 11.35 -21.40
C LEU A 166 0.48 11.40 -20.20
N ALA A 167 -0.68 10.77 -20.30
CA ALA A 167 -1.63 10.69 -19.19
C ALA A 167 -1.03 9.99 -17.97
N LEU A 168 -0.36 8.84 -18.17
CA LEU A 168 0.32 8.11 -17.11
C LEU A 168 1.41 8.96 -16.44
N LEU A 169 2.26 9.63 -17.23
CA LEU A 169 3.31 10.50 -16.72
C LEU A 169 2.74 11.63 -15.86
N VAL A 170 1.68 12.31 -16.33
CA VAL A 170 1.02 13.39 -15.59
C VAL A 170 0.43 12.90 -14.27
N PHE A 171 -0.24 11.74 -14.25
CA PHE A 171 -0.77 11.17 -13.02
C PHE A 171 0.33 10.79 -12.04
N SER A 172 1.42 10.20 -12.52
CA SER A 172 2.54 9.78 -11.67
C SER A 172 3.29 10.96 -11.07
N VAL A 173 3.58 12.00 -11.86
CA VAL A 173 4.17 13.24 -11.35
C VAL A 173 3.25 13.94 -10.35
N SER A 174 1.93 13.93 -10.59
CA SER A 174 0.94 14.44 -9.63
C SER A 174 0.98 13.70 -8.30
N CYS A 175 1.05 12.36 -8.32
CA CYS A 175 1.17 11.55 -7.11
C CYS A 175 2.45 11.89 -6.33
N ILE A 176 3.58 12.00 -7.02
CA ILE A 176 4.86 12.38 -6.40
C ILE A 176 4.75 13.75 -5.74
N HIS A 177 4.15 14.73 -6.41
CA HIS A 177 3.95 16.06 -5.84
C HIS A 177 3.05 16.05 -4.61
N LEU A 178 1.93 15.33 -4.66
CA LEU A 178 1.03 15.20 -3.51
C LEU A 178 1.75 14.58 -2.30
N VAL A 179 2.58 13.56 -2.51
CA VAL A 179 3.42 13.00 -1.43
C VAL A 179 4.29 14.07 -0.81
N LEU A 180 5.05 14.81 -1.64
CA LEU A 180 5.94 15.86 -1.14
C LEU A 180 5.18 16.98 -0.42
N ALA A 181 4.03 17.40 -0.93
CA ALA A 181 3.18 18.44 -0.34
C ALA A 181 2.59 18.01 1.01
N ILE A 182 2.12 16.75 1.13
CA ILE A 182 1.64 16.19 2.39
C ILE A 182 2.76 16.17 3.44
N LEU A 183 3.97 15.73 3.06
CA LEU A 183 5.12 15.68 3.97
C LEU A 183 5.52 17.08 4.42
N TYR A 184 5.51 18.05 3.50
CA TYR A 184 5.79 19.44 3.81
C TYR A 184 4.79 20.03 4.81
N VAL A 185 3.48 19.83 4.59
CA VAL A 185 2.44 20.29 5.52
C VAL A 185 2.62 19.68 6.90
N LYS A 186 2.98 18.39 6.97
CA LYS A 186 3.08 17.64 8.22
C LYS A 186 4.30 18.03 9.05
N TRP A 187 5.47 18.14 8.42
CA TRP A 187 6.73 18.38 9.15
C TRP A 187 7.19 19.83 9.13
N LYS A 188 6.70 20.65 8.20
CA LYS A 188 7.09 22.05 7.98
C LYS A 188 8.61 22.25 7.85
N ASN A 189 9.32 21.18 7.49
CA ASN A 189 10.77 21.19 7.34
C ASN A 189 11.11 20.96 5.87
N LYS A 190 11.84 21.93 5.31
CA LYS A 190 12.29 22.00 3.92
C LYS A 190 13.27 20.88 3.60
N ASP A 191 14.18 20.58 4.52
CA ASP A 191 15.26 19.61 4.34
C ASP A 191 14.70 18.20 4.17
N ILE A 192 13.63 17.86 4.91
CA ILE A 192 12.97 16.56 4.81
C ILE A 192 12.36 16.37 3.41
N VAL A 193 11.73 17.41 2.86
CA VAL A 193 11.12 17.34 1.53
C VAL A 193 12.17 17.21 0.44
N VAL A 194 13.27 17.97 0.55
CA VAL A 194 14.41 17.85 -0.36
C VAL A 194 15.02 16.46 -0.29
N PHE A 195 15.26 15.95 0.91
CA PHE A 195 15.79 14.60 1.14
C PHE A 195 14.90 13.53 0.49
N VAL A 196 13.58 13.59 0.70
CA VAL A 196 12.65 12.62 0.11
C VAL A 196 12.60 12.74 -1.41
N ALA A 197 12.66 13.95 -1.98
CA ALA A 197 12.71 14.11 -3.42
C ALA A 197 14.00 13.51 -4.04
N VAL A 198 15.16 13.77 -3.42
CA VAL A 198 16.44 13.14 -3.82
C VAL A 198 16.35 11.63 -3.69
N PHE A 199 15.77 11.12 -2.61
CA PHE A 199 15.54 9.69 -2.40
C PHE A 199 14.66 9.08 -3.50
N ILE A 200 13.55 9.73 -3.89
CA ILE A 200 12.69 9.26 -4.99
C ILE A 200 13.46 9.19 -6.31
N TRP A 201 14.29 10.19 -6.60
CA TRP A 201 15.12 10.19 -7.81
C TRP A 201 16.16 9.08 -7.81
N VAL A 202 16.97 8.98 -6.74
CA VAL A 202 17.97 7.91 -6.57
C VAL A 202 17.31 6.55 -6.63
N TYR A 203 16.18 6.38 -5.95
CA TYR A 203 15.39 5.16 -5.98
C TYR A 203 14.93 4.81 -7.39
N GLY A 204 14.46 5.77 -8.19
CA GLY A 204 14.08 5.51 -9.58
C GLY A 204 15.25 5.02 -10.45
N VAL A 205 16.44 5.60 -10.27
CA VAL A 205 17.66 5.18 -10.99
C VAL A 205 18.12 3.79 -10.56
N VAL A 206 18.14 3.53 -9.24
CA VAL A 206 18.52 2.24 -8.64
C VAL A 206 17.51 1.17 -9.02
N SER A 207 16.21 1.46 -8.94
CA SER A 207 15.14 0.50 -9.20
C SER A 207 15.17 0.01 -10.64
N PHE A 208 15.50 0.89 -11.59
CA PHE A 208 15.65 0.52 -12.99
C PHE A 208 16.80 -0.47 -13.24
N LYS A 209 17.94 -0.28 -12.57
CA LYS A 209 19.16 -1.07 -12.80
C LYS A 209 19.23 -2.37 -11.99
N LEU A 210 18.76 -2.35 -10.75
CA LEU A 210 19.01 -3.42 -9.77
C LEU A 210 17.81 -4.34 -9.55
N LEU A 211 16.59 -3.85 -9.74
CA LEU A 211 15.41 -4.69 -9.54
C LEU A 211 15.12 -5.50 -10.80
N SER A 212 14.61 -6.71 -10.59
CA SER A 212 14.08 -7.53 -11.68
C SER A 212 13.06 -6.74 -12.50
N PRO A 213 13.03 -6.89 -13.84
CA PRO A 213 11.98 -6.34 -14.69
C PRO A 213 10.57 -6.72 -14.22
N HIS A 214 10.46 -7.81 -13.45
CA HIS A 214 9.18 -8.28 -12.92
C HIS A 214 8.80 -7.73 -11.53
N SER A 215 9.58 -6.80 -11.00
CA SER A 215 9.32 -6.23 -9.67
C SER A 215 8.26 -5.14 -9.73
N LEU A 216 7.22 -5.25 -8.90
CA LEU A 216 6.23 -4.19 -8.70
C LEU A 216 6.86 -2.92 -8.10
N PHE A 217 8.02 -3.03 -7.45
CA PHE A 217 8.68 -1.90 -6.81
C PHE A 217 9.46 -1.01 -7.78
N ASN A 218 9.57 -1.39 -9.07
CA ASN A 218 10.27 -0.57 -10.04
C ASN A 218 9.44 0.68 -10.41
N LEU A 219 9.98 1.86 -10.09
CA LEU A 219 9.34 3.16 -10.36
C LEU A 219 9.03 3.36 -11.85
N CYS A 220 9.85 2.77 -12.74
CA CYS A 220 9.70 2.89 -14.19
C CYS A 220 8.35 2.38 -14.70
N HIS A 221 7.80 1.35 -14.07
CA HIS A 221 6.51 0.77 -14.46
C HIS A 221 5.36 1.77 -14.33
N TYR A 222 5.52 2.78 -13.48
CA TYR A 222 4.50 3.78 -13.20
C TYR A 222 4.76 5.11 -13.92
N LEU A 223 6.02 5.42 -14.25
CA LEU A 223 6.36 6.62 -15.02
C LEU A 223 6.23 6.41 -16.53
N ILE A 224 6.46 5.18 -17.01
CA ILE A 224 6.69 4.89 -18.42
C ILE A 224 5.79 3.76 -18.89
N LEU A 225 4.92 4.07 -19.86
CA LEU A 225 3.89 3.15 -20.32
C LEU A 225 4.43 1.80 -20.83
N HIS A 226 5.44 1.80 -21.70
CA HIS A 226 5.93 0.55 -22.29
C HIS A 226 6.55 -0.37 -21.23
N SER A 227 7.23 0.20 -20.24
CA SER A 227 7.82 -0.53 -19.09
C SER A 227 6.71 -1.12 -18.22
N GLY A 228 5.65 -0.36 -17.96
CA GLY A 228 4.46 -0.83 -17.26
C GLY A 228 3.72 -1.97 -17.99
N VAL A 229 3.51 -1.82 -19.29
CA VAL A 229 2.88 -2.84 -20.14
C VAL A 229 3.69 -4.13 -20.15
N ALA A 230 5.02 -4.04 -20.27
CA ALA A 230 5.91 -5.19 -20.23
C ALA A 230 5.77 -5.96 -18.90
N GLN A 231 5.61 -5.25 -17.79
CA GLN A 231 5.45 -5.85 -16.47
C GLN A 231 4.07 -6.48 -16.26
N PHE A 232 3.00 -5.70 -16.43
CA PHE A 232 1.65 -6.15 -16.10
C PHE A 232 1.01 -7.02 -17.20
N SER A 233 1.68 -7.12 -18.35
CA SER A 233 1.17 -7.69 -19.60
C SER A 233 -0.22 -7.14 -19.98
N ASN A 234 -0.51 -5.91 -19.56
CA ASN A 234 -1.77 -5.20 -19.75
C ASN A 234 -1.50 -3.69 -19.66
N ILE A 235 -2.19 -2.91 -20.47
CA ILE A 235 -2.14 -1.44 -20.51
C ILE A 235 -2.60 -0.83 -19.19
N TRP A 236 -3.63 -1.42 -18.58
CA TRP A 236 -4.30 -0.81 -17.43
C TRP A 236 -3.58 -1.03 -16.10
N GLY A 237 -2.65 -1.98 -16.01
CA GLY A 237 -2.01 -2.34 -14.73
C GLY A 237 -1.32 -1.16 -14.04
N SER A 238 -0.51 -0.40 -14.78
CA SER A 238 0.16 0.79 -14.25
C SER A 238 -0.82 1.88 -13.87
N PHE A 239 -1.87 2.11 -14.68
CA PHE A 239 -2.91 3.09 -14.39
C PHE A 239 -3.68 2.75 -13.12
N SER A 240 -4.07 1.49 -12.92
CA SER A 240 -4.80 1.05 -11.73
C SER A 240 -4.02 1.33 -10.44
N VAL A 241 -2.70 1.07 -10.44
CA VAL A 241 -1.85 1.34 -9.28
C VAL A 241 -1.72 2.85 -9.03
N VAL A 242 -1.42 3.63 -10.07
CA VAL A 242 -1.24 5.09 -9.94
C VAL A 242 -2.55 5.77 -9.51
N ILE A 243 -3.69 5.39 -10.10
CA ILE A 243 -5.01 5.92 -9.72
C ILE A 243 -5.37 5.52 -8.29
N GLY A 244 -5.15 4.26 -7.89
CA GLY A 244 -5.37 3.80 -6.52
C GLY A 244 -4.54 4.60 -5.52
N TRP A 245 -3.27 4.85 -5.85
CA TRP A 245 -2.39 5.68 -5.02
C TRP A 245 -2.86 7.15 -4.97
N MET A 246 -3.32 7.70 -6.10
CA MET A 246 -3.85 9.06 -6.15
C MET A 246 -5.11 9.22 -5.29
N ILE A 247 -6.03 8.27 -5.32
CA ILE A 247 -7.24 8.27 -4.48
C ILE A 247 -6.85 8.27 -2.99
N LEU A 248 -5.88 7.43 -2.61
CA LEU A 248 -5.36 7.37 -1.25
C LEU A 248 -4.73 8.71 -0.82
N LEU A 249 -3.92 9.33 -1.68
CA LEU A 249 -3.31 10.63 -1.40
C LEU A 249 -4.36 11.73 -1.27
N ILE A 250 -5.36 11.77 -2.15
CA ILE A 250 -6.49 12.70 -2.07
C ILE A 250 -7.26 12.51 -0.75
N TRP A 251 -7.48 11.26 -0.33
CA TRP A 251 -8.12 10.95 0.94
C TRP A 251 -7.31 11.49 2.13
N ILE A 252 -5.98 11.34 2.12
CA ILE A 252 -5.08 11.92 3.13
C ILE A 252 -5.15 13.45 3.10
N VAL A 253 -5.09 14.08 1.92
CA VAL A 253 -5.16 15.54 1.76
C VAL A 253 -6.45 16.10 2.34
N ASN A 254 -7.58 15.43 2.12
CA ASN A 254 -8.88 15.83 2.68
C ASN A 254 -8.95 15.69 4.21
N ARG A 255 -8.00 14.98 4.82
CA ARG A 255 -7.88 14.80 6.28
C ARG A 255 -6.82 15.71 6.91
N LEU A 256 -6.04 16.47 6.12
CA LEU A 256 -4.97 17.35 6.63
C LEU A 256 -5.48 18.49 7.52
N ASP A 257 -6.64 19.06 7.19
CA ASP A 257 -7.24 20.19 7.93
C ASP A 257 -8.03 19.77 9.16
N LEU A 258 -8.37 18.48 9.26
CA LEU A 258 -8.96 17.98 10.48
C LEU A 258 -7.89 18.08 11.55
N ASN A 259 -8.21 18.78 12.65
CA ASN A 259 -7.40 18.80 13.86
C ASN A 259 -7.51 17.42 14.53
N VAL A 260 -7.05 16.39 13.81
CA VAL A 260 -6.99 15.02 14.27
C VAL A 260 -5.90 15.04 15.32
N LYS A 261 -6.33 15.20 16.57
CA LYS A 261 -5.52 14.93 17.75
C LYS A 261 -4.74 13.66 17.48
N GLY A 262 -3.43 13.81 17.27
CA GLY A 262 -2.43 12.76 17.15
C GLY A 262 -2.79 11.62 16.18
N TYR A 263 -2.23 11.66 14.98
CA TYR A 263 -1.98 10.43 14.23
C TYR A 263 -1.17 9.48 15.12
N ASN A 264 -1.84 8.49 15.72
CA ASN A 264 -1.19 7.61 16.67
C ASN A 264 -0.40 6.56 15.89
N TRP A 265 0.90 6.85 15.71
CA TRP A 265 1.88 6.01 15.00
C TRP A 265 1.79 4.53 15.38
N LYS A 266 1.39 4.20 16.61
CA LYS A 266 1.19 2.83 17.08
C LYS A 266 0.17 2.04 16.23
N TYR A 267 -0.97 2.64 15.90
CA TYR A 267 -1.99 1.97 15.08
C TYR A 267 -1.58 1.85 13.62
N THR A 268 -0.89 2.85 13.08
CA THR A 268 -0.36 2.80 11.71
C THR A 268 0.70 1.73 11.56
N ALA A 269 1.67 1.70 12.48
CA ALA A 269 2.72 0.69 12.48
C ALA A 269 2.09 -0.71 12.55
N PHE A 270 1.06 -0.89 13.38
CA PHE A 270 0.31 -2.15 13.45
C PHE A 270 -0.36 -2.51 12.12
N ILE A 271 -1.06 -1.58 11.46
CA ILE A 271 -1.70 -1.84 10.16
C ILE A 271 -0.66 -2.22 9.10
N VAL A 272 0.47 -1.51 9.05
CA VAL A 272 1.56 -1.83 8.11
C VAL A 272 2.12 -3.23 8.40
N LEU A 273 2.33 -3.59 9.67
CA LEU A 273 2.77 -4.92 10.05
C LEU A 273 1.76 -6.01 9.67
N VAL A 274 0.45 -5.75 9.82
CA VAL A 274 -0.61 -6.68 9.39
C VAL A 274 -0.56 -6.90 7.87
N VAL A 275 -0.44 -5.84 7.07
CA VAL A 275 -0.31 -5.96 5.61
C VAL A 275 0.94 -6.75 5.23
N LEU A 276 2.08 -6.46 5.87
CA LEU A 276 3.32 -7.20 5.65
C LEU A 276 3.21 -8.67 6.07
N ALA A 277 2.53 -8.97 7.19
CA ALA A 277 2.33 -10.32 7.68
C ALA A 277 1.44 -11.14 6.73
N LEU A 278 0.34 -10.56 6.24
CA LEU A 278 -0.52 -11.21 5.25
C LEU A 278 0.23 -11.46 3.94
N TRP A 279 0.95 -10.47 3.43
CA TRP A 279 1.74 -10.62 2.21
C TRP A 279 2.84 -11.69 2.36
N SER A 280 3.54 -11.66 3.50
CA SER A 280 4.57 -12.64 3.84
C SER A 280 3.99 -14.05 4.01
N GLY A 281 2.77 -14.19 4.52
CA GLY A 281 2.09 -15.47 4.71
C GLY A 281 1.78 -16.23 3.42
N MET A 282 1.76 -15.54 2.28
CA MET A 282 1.49 -16.16 0.96
C MET A 282 2.58 -17.16 0.56
N ARG A 283 2.17 -18.23 -0.13
CA ARG A 283 3.05 -19.28 -0.67
C ARG A 283 2.73 -19.51 -2.14
N GLU A 284 3.19 -18.59 -2.98
CA GLU A 284 2.86 -18.54 -4.41
C GLU A 284 3.27 -19.81 -5.18
N ASN A 285 4.32 -20.51 -4.73
CA ASN A 285 4.82 -21.71 -5.38
C ASN A 285 4.00 -22.99 -5.07
N VAL A 286 3.07 -22.94 -4.12
CA VAL A 286 2.36 -24.12 -3.61
C VAL A 286 0.85 -24.04 -3.82
N GLY A 287 0.23 -22.89 -3.59
CA GLY A 287 -1.23 -22.73 -3.71
C GLY A 287 -1.66 -22.23 -5.08
N GLN A 288 -2.64 -22.90 -5.69
CA GLN A 288 -3.15 -22.57 -7.03
C GLN A 288 -4.36 -21.64 -6.98
N THR A 289 -5.21 -21.79 -5.95
CA THR A 289 -6.44 -21.00 -5.80
C THR A 289 -6.29 -19.87 -4.78
N VAL A 290 -7.20 -18.89 -4.84
CA VAL A 290 -7.30 -17.81 -3.83
C VAL A 290 -7.49 -18.40 -2.43
N TRP A 291 -8.25 -19.49 -2.29
CA TRP A 291 -8.55 -20.12 -1.01
C TRP A 291 -7.36 -20.85 -0.40
N ASP A 292 -6.52 -21.46 -1.23
CA ASP A 292 -5.24 -22.05 -0.78
C ASP A 292 -4.35 -20.98 -0.14
N GLN A 293 -4.28 -19.81 -0.78
CA GLN A 293 -3.46 -18.70 -0.29
C GLN A 293 -4.07 -18.05 0.96
N PHE A 294 -5.40 -17.97 1.05
CA PHE A 294 -6.08 -17.55 2.28
C PHE A 294 -5.71 -18.50 3.44
N LEU A 295 -5.74 -19.81 3.22
CA LEU A 295 -5.31 -20.79 4.22
C LEU A 295 -3.85 -20.56 4.63
N PHE A 296 -2.95 -20.33 3.66
CA PHE A 296 -1.54 -20.09 3.95
C PHE A 296 -1.26 -18.81 4.74
N MET A 297 -1.99 -17.72 4.46
CA MET A 297 -1.88 -16.46 5.21
C MET A 297 -2.13 -16.65 6.70
N PHE A 298 -3.02 -17.58 7.06
CA PHE A 298 -3.45 -17.85 8.44
C PHE A 298 -2.99 -19.23 8.97
N ILE A 299 -2.01 -19.86 8.32
CA ILE A 299 -1.58 -21.23 8.66
C ILE A 299 -1.06 -21.34 10.10
N GLY A 300 -0.39 -20.29 10.60
CA GLY A 300 0.20 -20.20 11.95
C GLY A 300 1.08 -21.41 12.31
N GLY A 301 0.72 -22.14 13.36
CA GLY A 301 1.40 -23.37 13.79
C GLY A 301 0.43 -24.44 14.30
N SER A 302 0.75 -25.71 14.05
CA SER A 302 0.13 -26.88 14.67
C SER A 302 1.20 -27.89 15.08
N LYS A 303 0.77 -29.03 15.66
CA LYS A 303 1.67 -30.13 16.08
C LYS A 303 2.49 -30.69 14.92
N GLN A 304 1.90 -30.77 13.73
CA GLN A 304 2.50 -31.40 12.55
C GLN A 304 2.99 -30.38 11.52
N ALA A 305 2.39 -29.18 11.49
CA ALA A 305 2.75 -28.11 10.57
C ALA A 305 3.20 -26.87 11.34
N PHE A 306 4.50 -26.80 11.65
CA PHE A 306 5.11 -25.61 12.24
C PHE A 306 6.15 -25.01 11.29
N TYR A 307 5.96 -23.73 10.95
CA TYR A 307 6.94 -22.93 10.22
C TYR A 307 7.16 -21.63 10.98
N PHE A 308 8.43 -21.31 11.28
CA PHE A 308 8.77 -20.10 12.05
C PHE A 308 8.20 -18.82 11.42
N LYS A 309 8.24 -18.71 10.09
CA LYS A 309 7.64 -17.60 9.33
C LYS A 309 6.13 -17.47 9.62
N SER A 310 5.41 -18.59 9.57
CA SER A 310 3.96 -18.63 9.80
C SER A 310 3.61 -18.34 11.26
N PHE A 311 4.43 -18.79 12.21
CA PHE A 311 4.32 -18.43 13.61
C PHE A 311 4.47 -16.92 13.84
N LEU A 312 5.47 -16.27 13.23
CA LEU A 312 5.63 -14.82 13.32
C LEU A 312 4.44 -14.06 12.72
N CYS A 313 3.91 -14.53 11.58
CA CYS A 313 2.68 -13.96 11.01
C CYS A 313 1.51 -14.07 11.99
N TYR A 314 1.30 -15.23 12.61
CA TYR A 314 0.29 -15.41 13.66
C TYR A 314 0.49 -14.43 14.82
N TRP A 315 1.75 -14.23 15.23
CA TRP A 315 2.11 -13.32 16.32
C TRP A 315 1.67 -11.88 16.04
N VAL A 316 1.93 -11.39 14.82
CA VAL A 316 1.48 -10.07 14.39
C VAL A 316 -0.06 -10.01 14.31
N LEU A 317 -0.69 -11.01 13.69
CA LEU A 317 -2.12 -10.96 13.37
C LEU A 317 -3.03 -11.13 14.60
N TYR A 318 -2.73 -12.06 15.51
CA TYR A 318 -3.61 -12.33 16.64
C TYR A 318 -3.10 -11.68 17.92
N PHE A 319 -1.84 -11.93 18.30
CA PHE A 319 -1.29 -11.35 19.53
C PHE A 319 -1.08 -9.84 19.44
N GLY A 320 -0.82 -9.30 18.25
CA GLY A 320 -0.73 -7.86 18.04
C GLY A 320 -2.04 -7.09 18.32
N VAL A 321 -3.22 -7.71 18.09
CA VAL A 321 -4.50 -7.10 18.53
C VAL A 321 -4.65 -7.14 20.03
N ILE A 322 -4.24 -8.24 20.66
CA ILE A 322 -4.28 -8.36 22.13
C ILE A 322 -3.40 -7.29 22.77
N TYR A 323 -2.24 -6.99 22.19
CA TYR A 323 -1.40 -5.87 22.60
C TYR A 323 -2.16 -4.52 22.58
N LEU A 324 -2.95 -4.25 21.53
CA LEU A 324 -3.77 -3.04 21.47
C LEU A 324 -4.89 -3.03 22.53
N VAL A 325 -5.54 -4.18 22.76
CA VAL A 325 -6.55 -4.32 23.82
C VAL A 325 -5.92 -4.08 25.19
N GLN A 326 -4.70 -4.55 25.42
CA GLN A 326 -3.97 -4.37 26.66
C GLN A 326 -3.57 -2.91 26.90
N LEU A 327 -3.13 -2.19 25.86
CA LEU A 327 -2.89 -0.74 25.97
C LEU A 327 -4.18 0.01 26.33
N HIS A 328 -5.30 -0.37 25.75
CA HIS A 328 -6.59 0.21 26.09
C HIS A 328 -7.00 -0.13 27.53
N LEU A 329 -6.81 -1.39 27.94
CA LEU A 329 -7.07 -1.85 29.30
C LEU A 329 -6.21 -1.10 30.33
N GLN A 330 -4.95 -0.80 30.01
CA GLN A 330 -4.07 -0.02 30.86
C GLN A 330 -4.69 1.35 31.16
N THR A 331 -5.05 2.10 30.12
CA THR A 331 -5.73 3.40 30.26
C THR A 331 -7.03 3.28 31.07
N GLU A 332 -7.82 2.23 30.83
CA GLU A 332 -9.07 2.00 31.56
C GLU A 332 -8.85 1.71 33.05
N LEU A 333 -7.84 0.91 33.41
CA LEU A 333 -7.53 0.55 34.80
C LEU A 333 -6.77 1.64 35.56
N SER A 334 -5.75 2.25 34.95
CA SER A 334 -4.84 3.19 35.64
C SER A 334 -5.35 4.63 35.65
N GLU A 335 -6.01 5.09 34.58
CA GLU A 335 -6.38 6.52 34.44
C GLU A 335 -7.86 6.77 34.76
N MET A 336 -8.75 5.83 34.43
CA MET A 336 -10.20 6.00 34.53
C MET A 336 -10.91 5.02 35.46
N GLY A 337 -10.17 4.06 36.05
CA GLY A 337 -10.72 2.95 36.82
C GLY A 337 -11.58 3.43 37.98
N TYR A 338 -11.03 4.28 38.84
CA TYR A 338 -11.73 4.82 40.01
C TYR A 338 -13.00 5.59 39.63
N TYR A 339 -12.92 6.52 38.67
CA TYR A 339 -14.07 7.34 38.25
C TYR A 339 -15.19 6.52 37.58
N LYS A 340 -14.83 5.50 36.79
CA LYS A 340 -15.81 4.64 36.13
C LYS A 340 -16.45 3.66 37.11
N LEU A 341 -15.69 3.09 38.04
CA LEU A 341 -16.23 2.15 39.03
C LEU A 341 -17.25 2.81 39.95
N VAL A 342 -17.01 4.06 40.38
CA VAL A 342 -18.00 4.86 41.13
C VAL A 342 -19.29 5.08 40.32
N ARG A 343 -19.18 5.32 39.01
CA ARG A 343 -20.34 5.53 38.12
C ARG A 343 -21.14 4.25 37.86
N TYR A 344 -20.48 3.10 37.70
CA TYR A 344 -21.13 1.82 37.39
C TYR A 344 -21.70 1.11 38.62
N GLN A 345 -21.32 1.53 39.83
CA GLN A 345 -21.77 1.00 41.14
C GLN A 345 -21.45 -0.50 41.38
N SER A 346 -20.83 -1.19 40.43
CA SER A 346 -20.46 -2.60 40.51
C SER A 346 -19.35 -2.90 39.51
N ILE A 347 -18.30 -3.58 39.97
CA ILE A 347 -17.18 -4.05 39.14
C ILE A 347 -17.67 -4.96 38.03
N SER A 348 -18.62 -5.85 38.32
CA SER A 348 -19.21 -6.77 37.34
C SER A 348 -19.94 -6.02 36.22
N ARG A 349 -20.77 -5.01 36.55
CA ARG A 349 -21.47 -4.21 35.53
C ARG A 349 -20.50 -3.44 34.63
N TRP A 350 -19.45 -2.87 35.21
CA TRP A 350 -18.40 -2.20 34.44
C TRP A 350 -17.66 -3.18 33.51
N PHE A 351 -17.26 -4.34 34.04
CA PHE A 351 -16.58 -5.38 33.26
C PHE A 351 -17.41 -5.83 32.07
N TRP A 352 -18.70 -6.12 32.25
CA TRP A 352 -19.58 -6.53 31.15
C TRP A 352 -19.76 -5.44 30.10
N ALA A 353 -19.88 -4.17 30.51
CA ALA A 353 -19.98 -3.05 29.58
C ALA A 353 -18.69 -2.84 28.77
N TRP A 354 -17.53 -3.04 29.39
CA TRP A 354 -16.24 -3.01 28.71
C TRP A 354 -16.05 -4.23 27.78
N TYR A 355 -16.26 -5.43 28.32
CA TYR A 355 -16.07 -6.69 27.62
C TYR A 355 -16.97 -6.82 26.39
N HIS A 356 -18.24 -6.41 26.47
CA HIS A 356 -19.16 -6.41 25.34
C HIS A 356 -18.67 -5.53 24.18
N LYS A 357 -18.08 -4.36 24.47
CA LYS A 357 -17.48 -3.48 23.45
C LYS A 357 -16.27 -4.15 22.80
N ILE A 358 -15.40 -4.77 23.59
CA ILE A 358 -14.23 -5.50 23.07
C ILE A 358 -14.67 -6.67 22.19
N MET A 359 -15.68 -7.43 22.61
CA MET A 359 -16.28 -8.51 21.82
C MET A 359 -16.76 -8.05 20.44
N LEU A 360 -17.41 -6.89 20.37
CA LEU A 360 -17.81 -6.30 19.08
C LEU A 360 -16.59 -5.93 18.22
N TYR A 361 -15.56 -5.34 18.82
CA TYR A 361 -14.32 -5.01 18.11
C TYR A 361 -13.55 -6.22 17.60
N ILE A 362 -13.55 -7.34 18.32
CA ILE A 362 -12.95 -8.61 17.83
C ILE A 362 -13.69 -9.08 16.57
N GLY A 363 -15.02 -9.06 16.58
CA GLY A 363 -15.83 -9.45 15.42
C GLY A 363 -15.54 -8.56 14.20
N LEU A 364 -15.52 -7.24 14.39
CA LEU A 364 -15.16 -6.29 13.34
C LEU A 364 -13.72 -6.48 12.85
N TYR A 365 -12.78 -6.74 13.75
CA TYR A 365 -11.38 -6.98 13.42
C TYR A 365 -11.22 -8.20 12.51
N LEU A 366 -11.79 -9.34 12.89
CA LEU A 366 -11.70 -10.57 12.09
C LEU A 366 -12.36 -10.38 10.71
N PHE A 367 -13.52 -9.71 10.67
CA PHE A 367 -14.18 -9.40 9.41
C PHE A 367 -13.34 -8.50 8.50
N ALA A 368 -12.76 -7.43 9.05
CA ALA A 368 -11.86 -6.54 8.32
C ALA A 368 -10.60 -7.27 7.85
N LEU A 369 -10.06 -8.17 8.68
CA LEU A 369 -8.87 -8.96 8.35
C LEU A 369 -9.14 -9.93 7.20
N ALA A 370 -10.31 -10.58 7.18
CA ALA A 370 -10.72 -11.43 6.06
C ALA A 370 -10.86 -10.63 4.76
N LEU A 371 -11.54 -9.47 4.80
CA LEU A 371 -11.68 -8.61 3.63
C LEU A 371 -10.32 -8.11 3.11
N LEU A 372 -9.42 -7.72 4.02
CA LEU A 372 -8.08 -7.28 3.66
C LEU A 372 -7.27 -8.41 3.02
N ALA A 373 -7.34 -9.63 3.56
CA ALA A 373 -6.69 -10.80 2.97
C ALA A 373 -7.22 -11.07 1.55
N LEU A 374 -8.55 -11.11 1.36
CA LEU A 374 -9.16 -11.30 0.04
C LEU A 374 -8.80 -10.18 -0.95
N PHE A 375 -8.71 -8.94 -0.47
CA PHE A 375 -8.26 -7.81 -1.28
C PHE A 375 -6.80 -7.99 -1.73
N ILE A 376 -5.89 -8.39 -0.84
CA ILE A 376 -4.49 -8.66 -1.21
C ILE A 376 -4.42 -9.79 -2.23
N LEU A 377 -5.22 -10.84 -2.06
CA LEU A 377 -5.26 -11.98 -2.95
C LEU A 377 -5.80 -11.63 -4.35
N SER A 378 -6.78 -10.73 -4.44
CA SER A 378 -7.34 -10.29 -5.73
C SER A 378 -6.36 -9.46 -6.57
N LEU A 379 -5.31 -8.89 -5.95
CA LEU A 379 -4.21 -8.23 -6.66
C LEU A 379 -3.31 -9.22 -7.42
N LYS A 380 -3.45 -10.52 -7.18
CA LYS A 380 -2.63 -11.60 -7.75
C LYS A 380 -3.46 -12.48 -8.67
N ARG A 381 -2.81 -13.18 -9.61
CA ARG A 381 -3.45 -14.02 -10.65
C ARG A 381 -3.79 -15.43 -10.14
N PHE A 382 -4.37 -15.56 -8.96
CA PHE A 382 -4.85 -16.88 -8.49
C PHE A 382 -6.23 -17.19 -9.09
N SER A 383 -6.52 -18.47 -9.32
CA SER A 383 -7.85 -18.85 -9.79
C SER A 383 -8.88 -18.72 -8.67
N PHE A 384 -10.08 -18.24 -9.03
CA PHE A 384 -11.23 -18.09 -8.13
C PHE A 384 -12.09 -19.36 -8.09
N ASP A 385 -11.48 -20.53 -8.25
CA ASP A 385 -12.22 -21.78 -8.18
C ASP A 385 -12.68 -22.02 -6.74
N PHE A 386 -13.95 -22.36 -6.53
CA PHE A 386 -14.54 -22.55 -5.21
C PHE A 386 -14.17 -23.89 -4.55
N HIS A 387 -12.88 -24.22 -4.54
CA HIS A 387 -12.34 -25.38 -3.85
C HIS A 387 -10.91 -25.10 -3.33
N VAL A 388 -10.54 -25.81 -2.28
CA VAL A 388 -9.16 -25.88 -1.78
C VAL A 388 -8.46 -26.99 -2.57
N SER A 389 -7.38 -26.66 -3.29
CA SER A 389 -6.72 -27.63 -4.17
C SER A 389 -5.74 -28.54 -3.41
N ILE A 390 -5.24 -28.06 -2.27
CA ILE A 390 -4.21 -28.72 -1.46
C ILE A 390 -4.77 -29.95 -0.74
N ASP A 391 -5.98 -29.84 -0.19
CA ASP A 391 -6.64 -30.94 0.47
C ASP A 391 -8.14 -30.89 0.19
N ARG A 392 -8.64 -31.93 -0.47
CA ARG A 392 -10.05 -32.03 -0.88
C ARG A 392 -10.99 -32.28 0.30
N SER A 393 -10.48 -32.66 1.48
CA SER A 393 -11.30 -32.80 2.68
C SER A 393 -11.65 -31.46 3.33
N VAL A 394 -10.94 -30.38 3.01
CA VAL A 394 -11.19 -29.06 3.60
C VAL A 394 -12.24 -28.31 2.77
N THR A 395 -13.43 -28.13 3.36
CA THR A 395 -14.47 -27.32 2.72
C THR A 395 -14.26 -25.83 3.00
N LEU A 396 -14.77 -24.96 2.12
CA LEU A 396 -14.74 -23.50 2.34
C LEU A 396 -15.53 -23.12 3.60
N LEU A 397 -16.60 -23.85 3.92
CA LEU A 397 -17.40 -23.62 5.11
C LEU A 397 -16.58 -23.89 6.38
N ASP A 398 -15.83 -25.00 6.40
CA ASP A 398 -14.94 -25.33 7.51
C ASP A 398 -13.85 -24.29 7.69
N MET A 399 -13.30 -23.76 6.59
CA MET A 399 -12.32 -22.68 6.62
C MET A 399 -12.90 -21.41 7.22
N PHE A 400 -14.06 -20.94 6.76
CA PHE A 400 -14.70 -19.75 7.31
C PHE A 400 -15.15 -19.93 8.75
N TYR A 401 -15.67 -21.11 9.09
CA TYR A 401 -16.05 -21.45 10.46
C TYR A 401 -14.82 -21.40 11.38
N HIS A 402 -13.72 -22.05 10.99
CA HIS A 402 -12.50 -22.03 11.78
C HIS A 402 -11.91 -20.62 11.89
N PHE A 403 -11.92 -19.84 10.81
CA PHE A 403 -11.43 -18.45 10.84
C PHE A 403 -12.25 -17.56 11.77
N LEU A 404 -13.58 -17.56 11.60
CA LEU A 404 -14.47 -16.64 12.30
C LEU A 404 -14.79 -17.14 13.71
N VAL A 405 -15.29 -18.36 13.86
CA VAL A 405 -15.78 -18.88 15.15
C VAL A 405 -14.60 -19.19 16.07
N ASN A 406 -13.66 -20.03 15.63
CA ASN A 406 -12.49 -20.36 16.47
C ASN A 406 -11.56 -19.16 16.64
N GLY A 407 -11.40 -18.33 15.60
CA GLY A 407 -10.69 -17.06 15.73
C GLY A 407 -11.32 -16.14 16.78
N TYR A 408 -12.64 -15.99 16.77
CA TYR A 408 -13.35 -15.17 17.74
C TYR A 408 -13.17 -15.70 19.17
N LEU A 409 -13.41 -17.00 19.39
CA LEU A 409 -13.26 -17.63 20.71
C LEU A 409 -11.83 -17.57 21.23
N GLN A 410 -10.84 -17.75 20.37
CA GLN A 410 -9.42 -17.70 20.75
C GLN A 410 -8.99 -16.29 21.16
N VAL A 411 -9.36 -15.27 20.38
CA VAL A 411 -9.04 -13.87 20.69
C VAL A 411 -9.80 -13.43 21.95
N SER A 412 -11.06 -13.84 22.09
CA SER A 412 -11.88 -13.63 23.29
C SER A 412 -11.20 -14.19 24.55
N PHE A 413 -10.67 -15.42 24.47
CA PHE A 413 -9.92 -16.03 25.56
C PHE A 413 -8.67 -15.23 25.89
N TYR A 414 -7.88 -14.82 24.89
CA TYR A 414 -6.67 -14.02 25.15
C TYR A 414 -7.00 -12.68 25.82
N VAL A 415 -8.10 -12.03 25.45
CA VAL A 415 -8.56 -10.80 26.13
C VAL A 415 -8.89 -11.07 27.59
N LEU A 416 -9.65 -12.14 27.89
CA LEU A 416 -9.97 -12.53 29.27
C LEU A 416 -8.71 -12.86 30.07
N PHE A 417 -7.76 -13.58 29.47
CA PHE A 417 -6.51 -13.96 30.10
C PHE A 417 -5.66 -12.74 30.48
N VAL A 418 -5.50 -11.80 29.56
CA VAL A 418 -4.78 -10.54 29.80
C VAL A 418 -5.49 -9.67 30.83
N PHE A 419 -6.82 -9.64 30.80
CA PHE A 419 -7.61 -8.93 31.79
C PHE A 419 -7.37 -9.52 33.18
N LEU A 420 -7.45 -10.84 33.33
CA LEU A 420 -7.27 -11.56 34.58
C LEU A 420 -5.89 -11.30 35.19
N ILE A 421 -4.82 -11.40 34.40
CA ILE A 421 -3.46 -11.12 34.89
C ILE A 421 -3.32 -9.65 35.28
N SER A 422 -3.80 -8.73 34.44
CA SER A 422 -3.70 -7.28 34.73
C SER A 422 -4.47 -6.91 36.00
N TRP A 423 -5.62 -7.54 36.22
CA TRP A 423 -6.47 -7.32 37.38
C TRP A 423 -5.82 -7.85 38.67
N LEU A 424 -5.31 -9.09 38.64
CA LEU A 424 -4.70 -9.72 39.82
C LEU A 424 -3.35 -9.09 40.19
N SER A 425 -2.52 -8.78 39.19
CA SER A 425 -1.18 -8.25 39.43
C SER A 425 -1.13 -6.73 39.61
N LYS A 426 -2.22 -6.02 39.29
CA LYS A 426 -2.31 -4.55 39.21
C LYS A 426 -1.28 -3.88 38.28
N GLU A 427 -0.50 -4.65 37.54
CA GLU A 427 0.50 -4.18 36.59
C GLU A 427 0.28 -4.79 35.22
N THR A 428 0.25 -3.96 34.18
CA THR A 428 0.02 -4.43 32.82
C THR A 428 1.23 -5.14 32.21
N PHE A 429 2.43 -5.00 32.78
CA PHE A 429 3.63 -5.67 32.27
C PHE A 429 3.52 -7.20 32.37
N TYR A 430 3.01 -7.73 33.48
CA TYR A 430 2.88 -9.18 33.66
C TYR A 430 1.95 -9.83 32.64
N SER A 431 0.96 -9.10 32.15
CA SER A 431 0.07 -9.60 31.11
C SER A 431 0.78 -9.75 29.77
N PHE A 432 1.77 -8.91 29.46
CA PHE A 432 2.63 -9.11 28.28
C PHE A 432 3.48 -10.37 28.40
N VAL A 433 4.08 -10.56 29.58
CA VAL A 433 4.86 -11.77 29.89
C VAL A 433 3.96 -13.00 29.79
N GLY A 434 2.73 -12.94 30.29
CA GLY A 434 1.74 -14.01 30.19
C GLY A 434 1.40 -14.39 28.74
N ILE A 435 1.18 -13.40 27.87
CA ILE A 435 0.96 -13.65 26.43
C ILE A 435 2.20 -14.30 25.79
N ALA A 436 3.40 -13.80 26.10
CA ALA A 436 4.63 -14.38 25.59
C ALA A 436 4.79 -15.83 26.03
N ILE A 437 4.49 -16.13 27.30
CA ILE A 437 4.47 -17.50 27.84
C ILE A 437 3.44 -18.36 27.08
N LEU A 438 2.22 -17.86 26.86
CA LEU A 438 1.20 -18.56 26.10
C LEU A 438 1.67 -18.91 24.68
N SER A 439 2.42 -18.02 24.03
CA SER A 439 2.90 -18.24 22.67
C SER A 439 3.84 -19.45 22.54
N PHE A 440 4.58 -19.82 23.61
CA PHE A 440 5.42 -21.02 23.59
C PHE A 440 4.62 -22.31 23.42
N PHE A 441 3.36 -22.35 23.86
CA PHE A 441 2.50 -23.53 23.67
C PHE A 441 2.07 -23.75 22.22
N MET A 442 2.37 -22.82 21.31
CA MET A 442 2.21 -23.03 19.87
C MET A 442 3.37 -23.83 19.26
N PHE A 443 4.49 -24.00 19.97
CA PHE A 443 5.59 -24.83 19.48
C PHE A 443 5.20 -26.32 19.47
N PRO A 444 5.67 -27.08 18.46
CA PRO A 444 5.40 -28.50 18.39
C PRO A 444 5.96 -29.20 19.63
N GLY A 445 5.21 -30.14 20.20
CA GLY A 445 5.60 -30.89 21.40
C GLY A 445 5.02 -30.35 22.72
N PHE A 446 4.64 -29.07 22.80
CA PHE A 446 4.20 -28.45 24.07
C PHE A 446 2.68 -28.54 24.32
N ASN A 447 1.86 -28.47 23.26
CA ASN A 447 0.40 -28.57 23.35
C ASN A 447 -0.14 -29.79 22.58
N ASN A 448 0.40 -30.97 22.90
CA ASN A 448 0.14 -32.21 22.15
C ASN A 448 -1.32 -32.69 22.21
N TRP A 449 -2.10 -32.20 23.15
CA TRP A 449 -3.52 -32.55 23.28
C TRP A 449 -4.45 -31.44 22.78
N GLY A 450 -3.89 -30.26 22.44
CA GLY A 450 -4.68 -29.09 22.04
C GLY A 450 -5.61 -28.60 23.15
N ILE A 451 -5.26 -28.87 24.41
CA ILE A 451 -6.06 -28.49 25.59
C ILE A 451 -5.74 -27.05 25.99
N ILE A 452 -4.49 -26.63 25.83
CA ILE A 452 -4.07 -25.28 26.18
C ILE A 452 -4.60 -24.35 25.08
N PRO A 453 -5.38 -23.30 25.43
CA PRO A 453 -6.01 -22.39 24.48
C PRO A 453 -4.98 -21.38 23.94
N SER A 454 -3.99 -21.88 23.20
CA SER A 454 -2.98 -21.08 22.52
C SER A 454 -2.82 -21.59 21.09
N GLY A 455 -3.01 -20.69 20.13
CA GLY A 455 -2.85 -20.98 18.71
C GLY A 455 -3.92 -21.90 18.12
N LEU A 456 -5.01 -22.22 18.82
CA LEU A 456 -5.95 -23.26 18.35
C LEU A 456 -6.80 -22.83 17.14
N ASN A 457 -6.87 -21.52 16.85
CA ASN A 457 -7.51 -20.97 15.65
C ASN A 457 -6.58 -20.95 14.41
N SER A 458 -5.43 -21.61 14.49
CA SER A 458 -4.46 -21.67 13.41
C SER A 458 -4.96 -22.58 12.28
N MET A 459 -4.93 -22.11 11.03
CA MET A 459 -5.44 -22.89 9.90
C MET A 459 -4.67 -24.18 9.63
N ALA A 460 -3.46 -24.31 10.18
CA ALA A 460 -2.74 -25.58 10.19
C ALA A 460 -3.55 -26.74 10.80
N TYR A 461 -4.52 -26.47 11.67
CA TYR A 461 -5.40 -27.52 12.22
C TYR A 461 -6.38 -28.09 11.18
N LEU A 462 -6.71 -27.35 10.12
CA LEU A 462 -7.53 -27.85 9.01
C LEU A 462 -6.78 -28.86 8.14
N LEU A 463 -5.45 -28.73 8.08
CA LEU A 463 -4.57 -29.65 7.35
C LEU A 463 -4.20 -30.89 8.17
N THR A 464 -4.66 -30.94 9.43
CA THR A 464 -4.48 -32.10 10.31
C THR A 464 -5.84 -32.75 10.53
N ASN A 465 -5.87 -34.06 10.81
CA ASN A 465 -7.12 -34.79 11.11
C ASN A 465 -7.80 -34.39 12.45
N ASP A 466 -7.57 -33.16 12.93
CA ASP A 466 -8.16 -32.63 14.15
C ASP A 466 -9.56 -32.07 13.86
N SER A 467 -10.55 -32.44 14.69
CA SER A 467 -11.90 -31.92 14.55
C SER A 467 -11.97 -30.43 14.94
N ILE A 468 -12.47 -29.62 14.01
CA ILE A 468 -12.66 -28.17 14.17
C ILE A 468 -13.63 -27.86 15.32
N TYR A 469 -14.68 -28.68 15.46
CA TYR A 469 -15.68 -28.52 16.50
C TYR A 469 -15.12 -28.86 17.89
N ARG A 470 -14.19 -29.82 17.98
CA ARG A 470 -13.47 -30.10 19.24
C ARG A 470 -12.71 -28.87 19.70
N ILE A 471 -12.05 -28.17 18.79
CA ILE A 471 -11.35 -26.90 19.09
C ILE A 471 -12.33 -25.86 19.60
N SER A 472 -13.48 -25.70 18.94
CA SER A 472 -14.54 -24.78 19.40
C SER A 472 -15.00 -25.10 20.81
N THR A 473 -15.22 -26.37 21.14
CA THR A 473 -15.61 -26.81 22.48
C THR A 473 -14.54 -26.48 23.52
N VAL A 474 -13.27 -26.78 23.24
CA VAL A 474 -12.15 -26.48 24.16
C VAL A 474 -12.06 -24.98 24.41
N LEU A 475 -12.08 -24.16 23.37
CA LEU A 475 -12.02 -22.70 23.50
C LEU A 475 -13.23 -22.13 24.24
N PHE A 476 -14.42 -22.65 23.97
CA PHE A 476 -15.64 -22.26 24.68
C PHE A 476 -15.53 -22.56 26.17
N LEU A 477 -15.12 -23.78 26.55
CA LEU A 477 -14.94 -24.17 27.95
C LEU A 477 -13.92 -23.28 28.67
N TRP A 478 -12.80 -22.94 28.04
CA TRP A 478 -11.81 -22.04 28.61
C TRP A 478 -12.31 -20.61 28.79
N ASN A 479 -13.10 -20.09 27.85
CA ASN A 479 -13.75 -18.79 28.01
C ASN A 479 -14.74 -18.80 29.18
N VAL A 480 -15.58 -19.84 29.28
CA VAL A 480 -16.53 -19.99 30.41
C VAL A 480 -15.77 -20.08 31.74
N PHE A 481 -14.72 -20.90 31.80
CA PHE A 481 -13.88 -21.04 32.99
C PHE A 481 -13.27 -19.70 33.41
N ALA A 482 -12.69 -18.95 32.46
CA ALA A 482 -12.11 -17.64 32.73
C ALA A 482 -13.15 -16.64 33.24
N ILE A 483 -14.35 -16.60 32.67
CA ILE A 483 -15.44 -15.73 33.13
C ILE A 483 -15.90 -16.11 34.54
N VAL A 484 -16.12 -17.40 34.81
CA VAL A 484 -16.53 -17.88 36.14
C VAL A 484 -15.48 -17.54 37.19
N PHE A 485 -14.20 -17.75 36.86
CA PHE A 485 -13.10 -17.37 37.75
C PHE A 485 -13.05 -15.86 38.01
N LEU A 486 -13.24 -15.03 36.98
CA LEU A 486 -13.30 -13.56 37.14
C LEU A 486 -14.45 -13.13 38.05
N LEU A 487 -15.64 -13.71 37.87
CA LEU A 487 -16.79 -13.43 38.72
C LEU A 487 -16.53 -13.84 40.19
N TYR A 488 -15.86 -14.97 40.40
CA TYR A 488 -15.43 -15.38 41.73
C TYR A 488 -14.44 -14.38 42.35
N VAL A 489 -13.43 -13.94 41.60
CA VAL A 489 -12.46 -12.93 42.07
C VAL A 489 -13.17 -11.62 42.44
N PHE A 490 -14.10 -11.15 41.60
CA PHE A 490 -14.89 -9.94 41.89
C PHE A 490 -15.77 -10.07 43.13
N SER A 491 -16.21 -11.29 43.49
CA SER A 491 -17.02 -11.51 44.69
C SER A 491 -16.22 -11.54 45.99
N LYS A 492 -14.90 -11.80 45.91
CA LYS A 492 -14.02 -11.93 47.08
C LYS A 492 -13.20 -10.70 47.39
N GLN A 493 -13.00 -9.82 46.40
CA GLN A 493 -12.36 -8.54 46.63
C GLN A 493 -13.41 -7.54 47.10
N ASP A 494 -13.48 -7.33 48.41
CA ASP A 494 -14.13 -6.14 48.94
C ASP A 494 -13.39 -4.91 48.41
N LEU A 495 -14.16 -3.88 48.06
CA LEU A 495 -13.63 -2.57 47.68
C LEU A 495 -12.94 -1.97 48.92
N ASP A 496 -11.70 -2.35 49.16
CA ASP A 496 -10.82 -1.58 50.04
C ASP A 496 -10.55 -0.26 49.33
N PHE A 497 -11.30 0.76 49.73
CA PHE A 497 -11.26 2.12 49.20
C PHE A 497 -9.93 2.81 49.46
#